data_AF-L8JAE5-F1
#
_entry.id   AF-L8JAE5-F1
#
_cell.length_a   1.000
_cell.length_b   1.000
_cell.length_c   1.000
_cell.angle_alpha   90.00
_cell.angle_beta   90.00
_cell.angle_gamma   90.00
#
_symmetry.space_group_name_H-M   'P 1'
#
loop_
_entity.id
_entity.type
_entity.pdbx_description
1 polymer ?
#
loop_
_entity_poly.entity_id
_entity_poly.type
_entity_poly.pdbx_seq_one_letter_code
_entity_poly.pdbx_strand_id
1 'polypeptide(L)'
;MKKNKILNSIQTTAIGIAMLVGSTVQAHEITPEIFVSAVPSAHTEEIKQAAMNYAKFWDTGDEIYAREALFENFKDMTPPEGRKEGVEGVLEASQNFRKAVPNLHVEVEHLLITGDFATIRYRFKGNFNGRMGDIIGQGQVVDFPAVDIYEVHDGKIIKNWHLEDYNTFFSQVK
;
A
#
# COMPACT_ATOMS: atom_id res chain seq x y z
N MET A 1 76.71 17.74 -32.11
CA MET A 1 76.98 16.45 -31.43
C MET A 1 75.67 15.86 -30.93
N LYS A 2 75.41 14.59 -31.23
CA LYS A 2 74.23 13.80 -30.84
C LYS A 2 74.07 13.67 -29.31
N LYS A 3 72.82 13.64 -28.84
CA LYS A 3 72.22 12.71 -27.83
C LYS A 3 70.75 13.11 -27.61
N ASN A 4 69.78 12.43 -28.23
CA ASN A 4 68.92 11.36 -27.67
C ASN A 4 68.21 11.74 -26.37
N LYS A 5 66.87 11.97 -26.41
CA LYS A 5 65.76 11.02 -26.10
C LYS A 5 65.61 10.85 -24.58
N ILE A 6 64.47 11.14 -23.95
CA ILE A 6 63.28 10.27 -23.88
C ILE A 6 62.09 11.09 -23.30
N LEU A 7 60.91 10.89 -23.90
CA LEU A 7 59.60 11.32 -23.43
C LEU A 7 59.19 10.61 -22.14
N ASN A 8 58.46 11.29 -21.26
CA ASN A 8 57.48 10.66 -20.37
C ASN A 8 56.29 11.62 -20.20
N SER A 9 55.26 11.46 -21.03
CA SER A 9 53.94 12.05 -20.82
C SER A 9 53.11 11.06 -20.00
N ILE A 10 52.88 11.39 -18.73
CA ILE A 10 51.93 10.65 -17.89
C ILE A 10 50.53 11.11 -18.29
N GLN A 11 49.78 10.25 -18.99
CA GLN A 11 48.34 10.41 -19.16
C GLN A 11 47.66 10.00 -17.85
N THR A 12 47.17 10.97 -17.09
CA THR A 12 46.31 10.71 -15.94
C THR A 12 44.90 10.41 -16.45
N THR A 13 44.52 9.13 -16.47
CA THR A 13 43.15 8.69 -16.75
C THR A 13 42.25 9.11 -15.58
N ALA A 14 41.37 10.07 -15.80
CA ALA A 14 40.31 10.41 -14.86
C ALA A 14 39.24 9.29 -14.89
N ILE A 15 39.18 8.49 -13.83
CA ILE A 15 38.09 7.54 -13.60
C ILE A 15 36.89 8.36 -13.13
N GLY A 16 35.92 8.57 -14.03
CA GLY A 16 34.63 9.14 -13.69
C GLY A 16 33.82 8.13 -12.88
N ILE A 17 33.65 8.40 -11.58
CA ILE A 17 32.70 7.67 -10.74
C ILE A 17 31.30 8.15 -11.14
N ALA A 18 30.60 7.33 -11.92
CA ALA A 18 29.17 7.52 -12.13
C ALA A 18 28.45 7.22 -10.80
N MET A 19 28.03 8.27 -10.09
CA MET A 19 27.10 8.10 -8.96
C MET A 19 25.75 7.68 -9.53
N LEU A 20 25.41 6.41 -9.37
CA LEU A 20 24.03 5.94 -9.46
C LEU A 20 23.25 6.62 -8.34
N VAL A 21 22.51 7.67 -8.68
CA VAL A 21 21.50 8.24 -7.79
C VAL A 21 20.35 7.25 -7.76
N GLY A 22 20.40 6.29 -6.84
CA GLY A 22 19.23 5.49 -6.50
C GLY A 22 18.16 6.44 -5.98
N SER A 23 17.10 6.64 -6.75
CA SER A 23 15.93 7.37 -6.27
C SER A 23 15.33 6.52 -5.14
N THR A 24 15.65 6.86 -3.90
CA THR A 24 14.82 6.38 -2.78
C THR A 24 13.48 7.04 -2.97
N VAL A 25 12.52 6.29 -3.53
CA VAL A 25 11.11 6.63 -3.36
C VAL A 25 10.91 6.61 -1.85
N GLN A 26 10.93 7.78 -1.21
CA GLN A 26 10.43 7.89 0.15
C GLN A 26 9.01 7.37 0.09
N ALA A 27 8.77 6.22 0.73
CA ALA A 27 7.43 5.70 0.89
C ALA A 27 6.59 6.85 1.41
N HIS A 28 5.57 7.24 0.65
CA HIS A 28 4.69 8.31 1.05
C HIS A 28 4.10 7.93 2.41
N GLU A 29 4.35 8.75 3.42
CA GLU A 29 3.84 8.48 4.77
C GLU A 29 2.34 8.68 4.75
N ILE A 30 1.59 7.58 4.69
CA ILE A 30 0.13 7.61 4.73
C ILE A 30 -0.32 8.08 6.12
N THR A 31 -1.09 9.16 6.17
CA THR A 31 -1.67 9.72 7.40
C THR A 31 -3.16 9.94 7.19
N PRO A 32 -3.99 9.71 8.22
CA PRO A 32 -5.42 9.96 8.12
C PRO A 32 -5.70 11.46 8.03
N GLU A 33 -6.57 11.89 7.10
CA GLU A 33 -7.01 13.29 7.04
C GLU A 33 -7.79 13.67 8.31
N ILE A 34 -8.65 12.77 8.78
CA ILE A 34 -9.36 12.90 10.05
C ILE A 34 -9.01 11.71 10.94
N PHE A 35 -8.51 12.00 12.14
CA PHE A 35 -8.29 11.03 13.18
C PHE A 35 -9.09 11.38 14.44
N VAL A 36 -9.93 10.46 14.91
CA VAL A 36 -10.70 10.61 16.15
C VAL A 36 -10.53 9.36 17.00
N SER A 37 -10.27 9.54 18.29
CA SER A 37 -10.30 8.46 19.28
C SER A 37 -10.98 8.92 20.56
N ALA A 38 -11.60 7.99 21.28
CA ALA A 38 -12.30 8.31 22.54
C ALA A 38 -11.34 8.79 23.64
N VAL A 39 -10.20 8.11 23.81
CA VAL A 39 -9.15 8.44 24.80
C VAL A 39 -7.78 8.07 24.22
N PRO A 40 -6.78 8.98 24.22
CA PRO A 40 -5.40 8.62 23.92
C PRO A 40 -4.86 7.62 24.96
N SER A 41 -4.35 6.48 24.50
CA SER A 41 -3.79 5.43 25.34
C SER A 41 -2.79 4.59 24.55
N ALA A 42 -1.97 3.79 25.22
CA ALA A 42 -1.08 2.83 24.53
C ALA A 42 -1.89 1.89 23.62
N HIS A 43 -3.04 1.40 24.09
CA HIS A 43 -3.96 0.58 23.31
C HIS A 43 -4.47 1.30 22.06
N THR A 44 -4.87 2.57 22.20
CA THR A 44 -5.31 3.39 21.05
C THR A 44 -4.21 3.54 20.00
N GLU A 45 -2.97 3.71 20.42
CA GLU A 45 -1.83 3.81 19.49
C GLU A 45 -1.50 2.45 18.84
N GLU A 46 -1.63 1.33 19.57
CA GLU A 46 -1.49 -0.02 19.00
C GLU A 46 -2.56 -0.29 17.92
N ILE A 47 -3.82 0.06 18.19
CA ILE A 47 -4.92 -0.06 17.23
C ILE A 47 -4.65 0.81 15.99
N LYS A 48 -4.23 2.06 16.21
CA LYS A 48 -3.87 2.97 15.13
C LYS A 48 -2.72 2.42 14.30
N GLN A 49 -1.66 1.90 14.93
CA GLN A 49 -0.51 1.33 14.22
C GLN A 49 -0.92 0.14 13.36
N ALA A 50 -1.75 -0.76 13.88
CA ALA A 50 -2.26 -1.90 13.12
C ALA A 50 -3.08 -1.45 11.90
N ALA A 51 -4.04 -0.52 12.09
CA ALA A 51 -4.86 0.02 11.01
C ALA A 51 -4.02 0.75 9.95
N MET A 52 -3.05 1.58 10.38
CA MET A 52 -2.20 2.34 9.45
C MET A 52 -1.20 1.45 8.73
N ASN A 53 -0.69 0.38 9.34
CA ASN A 53 0.10 -0.62 8.63
C ASN A 53 -0.75 -1.33 7.57
N TYR A 54 -2.00 -1.69 7.87
CA TYR A 54 -2.85 -2.30 6.85
C TYR A 54 -3.21 -1.33 5.72
N ALA A 55 -3.37 -0.04 6.02
CA ALA A 55 -3.49 1.01 5.01
C ALA A 55 -2.23 1.11 4.12
N LYS A 56 -1.02 1.08 4.70
CA LYS A 56 0.25 1.05 3.95
C LYS A 56 0.36 -0.17 3.05
N PHE A 57 -0.10 -1.33 3.49
CA PHE A 57 -0.18 -2.52 2.65
C PHE A 57 -1.08 -2.27 1.42
N TRP A 58 -2.27 -1.71 1.63
CA TRP A 58 -3.18 -1.40 0.51
C TRP A 58 -2.67 -0.31 -0.42
N ASP A 59 -1.85 0.63 0.06
CA ASP A 59 -1.22 1.66 -0.78
C ASP A 59 0.00 1.13 -1.56
N THR A 60 0.89 0.38 -0.90
CA THR A 60 2.18 -0.04 -1.46
C THR A 60 2.17 -1.43 -2.10
N GLY A 61 1.37 -2.36 -1.57
CA GLY A 61 1.39 -3.77 -1.93
C GLY A 61 2.51 -4.57 -1.26
N ASP A 62 3.30 -3.96 -0.37
CA ASP A 62 4.37 -4.64 0.36
C ASP A 62 3.79 -5.52 1.47
N GLU A 63 4.03 -6.83 1.37
CA GLU A 63 3.47 -7.83 2.29
C GLU A 63 3.94 -7.67 3.74
N ILE A 64 5.08 -7.00 3.98
CA ILE A 64 5.59 -6.76 5.33
C ILE A 64 4.53 -6.04 6.17
N TYR A 65 3.88 -5.02 5.59
CA TYR A 65 2.86 -4.25 6.29
C TYR A 65 1.60 -5.07 6.63
N ALA A 66 1.19 -6.00 5.74
CA ALA A 66 0.07 -6.90 6.03
C ALA A 66 0.43 -7.86 7.18
N ARG A 67 1.63 -8.45 7.13
CA ARG A 67 2.12 -9.37 8.17
C ARG A 67 2.32 -8.65 9.52
N GLU A 68 2.67 -7.37 9.50
CA GLU A 68 2.74 -6.52 10.69
C GLU A 68 1.36 -6.13 11.23
N ALA A 69 0.37 -5.85 10.38
CA ALA A 69 -0.95 -5.41 10.83
C ALA A 69 -1.87 -6.55 11.29
N LEU A 70 -1.79 -7.70 10.62
CA LEU A 70 -2.77 -8.77 10.75
C LEU A 70 -2.28 -9.86 11.72
N PHE A 71 -3.22 -10.42 12.48
CA PHE A 71 -3.01 -11.71 13.12
C PHE A 71 -2.89 -12.81 12.06
N GLU A 72 -2.02 -13.81 12.25
CA GLU A 72 -1.75 -14.84 11.23
C GLU A 72 -3.04 -15.51 10.72
N ASN A 73 -3.96 -15.79 11.65
CA ASN A 73 -5.25 -16.42 11.38
C ASN A 73 -6.42 -15.44 11.55
N PHE A 74 -6.21 -14.15 11.26
CA PHE A 74 -7.30 -13.17 11.31
C PHE A 74 -8.47 -13.63 10.41
N LYS A 75 -9.68 -13.23 10.78
CA LYS A 75 -10.90 -13.63 10.06
C LYS A 75 -11.43 -12.47 9.23
N ASP A 76 -11.43 -12.66 7.91
CA ASP A 76 -12.24 -11.88 7.00
C ASP A 76 -13.71 -12.27 7.18
N MET A 77 -14.52 -11.31 7.63
CA MET A 77 -15.93 -11.51 7.93
C MET A 77 -16.83 -11.17 6.73
N THR A 78 -16.26 -10.63 5.65
CA THR A 78 -16.93 -10.31 4.39
C THR A 78 -16.16 -10.82 3.16
N PRO A 79 -15.65 -12.07 3.17
CA PRO A 79 -14.87 -12.56 2.04
C PRO A 79 -15.79 -12.77 0.83
N PRO A 80 -15.38 -12.37 -0.39
CA PRO A 80 -16.00 -12.85 -1.60
C PRO A 80 -15.74 -14.34 -1.74
N GLU A 81 -16.57 -14.97 -2.56
CA GLU A 81 -16.47 -16.39 -2.86
C GLU A 81 -15.07 -16.76 -3.36
N GLY A 82 -14.52 -17.85 -2.81
CA GLY A 82 -13.23 -18.40 -3.21
C GLY A 82 -12.00 -17.71 -2.60
N ARG A 83 -12.16 -16.67 -1.77
CA ARG A 83 -11.00 -16.08 -1.07
C ARG A 83 -10.38 -17.07 -0.07
N LYS A 84 -9.05 -17.18 -0.08
CA LYS A 84 -8.29 -17.95 0.90
C LYS A 84 -8.43 -17.34 2.30
N GLU A 85 -8.36 -18.17 3.33
CA GLU A 85 -8.36 -17.68 4.71
C GLU A 85 -7.04 -16.97 5.09
N GLY A 86 -7.14 -16.07 6.07
CA GLY A 86 -5.98 -15.42 6.70
C GLY A 86 -5.22 -14.47 5.77
N VAL A 87 -3.96 -14.18 6.14
CA VAL A 87 -3.12 -13.17 5.49
C VAL A 87 -2.95 -13.44 3.98
N GLU A 88 -2.84 -14.70 3.59
CA GLU A 88 -2.62 -15.08 2.19
C GLU A 88 -3.81 -14.69 1.27
N GLY A 89 -5.04 -14.64 1.81
CA GLY A 89 -6.21 -14.19 1.06
C GLY A 89 -6.17 -12.71 0.70
N VAL A 90 -5.68 -11.86 1.60
CA VAL A 90 -5.58 -10.41 1.36
C VAL A 90 -4.36 -10.04 0.52
N LEU A 91 -3.25 -10.78 0.66
CA LEU A 91 -2.10 -10.65 -0.24
C LEU A 91 -2.50 -10.92 -1.69
N GLU A 92 -3.24 -12.01 -1.92
CA GLU A 92 -3.76 -12.34 -3.25
C GLU A 92 -4.76 -11.30 -3.76
N ALA A 93 -5.64 -10.78 -2.89
CA ALA A 93 -6.60 -9.74 -3.26
C ALA A 93 -5.90 -8.44 -3.72
N SER A 94 -4.91 -7.96 -2.96
CA SER A 94 -4.11 -6.78 -3.31
C SER A 94 -3.34 -6.97 -4.62
N GLN A 95 -2.68 -8.13 -4.79
CA GLN A 95 -1.99 -8.46 -6.03
C GLN A 95 -2.93 -8.49 -7.24
N ASN A 96 -4.11 -9.10 -7.10
CA ASN A 96 -5.09 -9.18 -8.18
C ASN A 96 -5.66 -7.80 -8.52
N PHE A 97 -5.96 -6.96 -7.53
CA PHE A 97 -6.44 -5.60 -7.79
C PHE A 97 -5.37 -4.72 -8.45
N ARG A 98 -4.09 -4.86 -8.08
CA ARG A 98 -2.98 -4.17 -8.75
C ARG A 98 -2.71 -4.63 -10.18
N LYS A 99 -3.10 -5.85 -10.56
CA LYS A 99 -3.10 -6.24 -11.99
C LYS A 99 -4.10 -5.40 -12.79
N ALA A 100 -5.23 -5.01 -12.19
CA ALA A 100 -6.24 -4.14 -12.80
C ALA A 100 -5.83 -2.66 -12.76
N VAL A 101 -5.24 -2.20 -11.64
CA VAL A 101 -4.84 -0.82 -11.39
C VAL A 101 -3.35 -0.80 -10.93
N PRO A 102 -2.38 -0.83 -11.86
CA PRO A 102 -0.96 -1.01 -11.51
C PRO A 102 -0.36 0.13 -10.68
N ASN A 103 -0.89 1.35 -10.85
CA ASN A 103 -0.50 2.54 -10.10
C ASN A 103 -1.48 2.87 -8.97
N LEU A 104 -2.06 1.84 -8.34
CA LEU A 104 -2.97 2.02 -7.21
C LEU A 104 -2.31 2.87 -6.11
N HIS A 105 -3.04 3.90 -5.70
CA HIS A 105 -2.76 4.72 -4.54
C HIS A 105 -3.96 4.70 -3.60
N VAL A 106 -3.71 4.67 -2.30
CA VAL A 106 -4.74 4.65 -1.26
C VAL A 106 -4.51 5.80 -0.30
N GLU A 107 -5.55 6.59 -0.08
CA GLU A 107 -5.60 7.62 0.95
C GLU A 107 -6.49 7.14 2.11
N VAL A 108 -6.16 7.59 3.32
CA VAL A 108 -7.01 7.39 4.50
C VAL A 108 -7.74 8.69 4.78
N GLU A 109 -9.02 8.75 4.44
CA GLU A 109 -9.85 9.93 4.70
C GLU A 109 -10.18 10.01 6.19
N HIS A 110 -10.68 8.92 6.78
CA HIS A 110 -11.02 8.87 8.21
C HIS A 110 -10.42 7.66 8.91
N LEU A 111 -9.93 7.85 10.12
CA LEU A 111 -9.64 6.80 11.08
C LEU A 111 -10.30 7.12 12.42
N LEU A 112 -11.25 6.27 12.82
CA LEU A 112 -12.02 6.41 14.04
C LEU A 112 -11.74 5.21 14.96
N ILE A 113 -11.31 5.45 16.19
CA ILE A 113 -10.99 4.39 17.15
C ILE A 113 -11.91 4.47 18.37
N THR A 114 -12.55 3.35 18.70
CA THR A 114 -13.41 3.21 19.89
C THR A 114 -13.35 1.79 20.45
N GLY A 115 -13.07 1.66 21.75
CA GLY A 115 -12.80 0.35 22.37
C GLY A 115 -11.66 -0.37 21.63
N ASP A 116 -11.94 -1.62 21.23
CA ASP A 116 -11.00 -2.48 20.49
C ASP A 116 -11.15 -2.37 18.96
N PHE A 117 -11.91 -1.38 18.48
CA PHE A 117 -12.27 -1.25 17.08
C PHE A 117 -11.65 -0.02 16.41
N ALA A 118 -11.19 -0.21 15.18
CA ALA A 118 -10.90 0.88 14.25
C ALA A 118 -11.92 0.84 13.10
N THR A 119 -12.56 1.97 12.80
CA THR A 119 -13.26 2.18 11.53
C THR A 119 -12.39 3.05 10.66
N ILE A 120 -12.05 2.57 9.47
CA ILE A 120 -11.22 3.28 8.52
C ILE A 120 -12.01 3.52 7.23
N ARG A 121 -11.91 4.74 6.73
CA ARG A 121 -12.48 5.14 5.46
C ARG A 121 -11.36 5.44 4.49
N TYR A 122 -11.37 4.75 3.36
CA TYR A 122 -10.36 4.85 2.32
C TYR A 122 -10.87 5.58 1.08
N ARG A 123 -9.91 6.10 0.31
CA ARG A 123 -10.07 6.52 -1.08
C ARG A 123 -9.06 5.80 -1.97
N PHE A 124 -9.53 4.97 -2.88
CA PHE A 124 -8.70 4.19 -3.82
C PHE A 124 -8.63 4.91 -5.15
N LYS A 125 -7.41 5.22 -5.61
CA LYS A 125 -7.12 6.02 -6.81
C LYS A 125 -6.17 5.30 -7.76
N GLY A 126 -6.29 5.58 -9.05
CA GLY A 126 -5.31 5.13 -10.04
C GLY A 126 -5.85 5.15 -11.46
N ASN A 127 -5.20 4.38 -12.34
CA ASN A 127 -5.62 4.20 -13.72
C ASN A 127 -5.88 2.72 -13.99
N PHE A 128 -7.11 2.43 -14.43
CA PHE A 128 -7.51 1.10 -14.85
C PHE A 128 -6.88 0.80 -16.22
N ASN A 129 -5.77 0.07 -16.20
CA ASN A 129 -4.99 -0.33 -17.37
C ASN A 129 -4.95 -1.85 -17.56
N GLY A 130 -5.45 -2.60 -16.58
CA GLY A 130 -5.49 -4.05 -16.61
C GLY A 130 -6.84 -4.61 -17.02
N ARG A 131 -7.21 -5.73 -16.40
CA ARG A 131 -8.48 -6.41 -16.69
C ARG A 131 -9.18 -6.75 -15.39
N MET A 132 -10.51 -6.58 -15.37
CA MET A 132 -11.37 -7.06 -14.30
C MET A 132 -12.63 -7.66 -14.90
N GLY A 133 -12.86 -8.96 -14.67
CA GLY A 133 -13.88 -9.71 -15.40
C GLY A 133 -13.63 -9.65 -16.92
N ASP A 134 -14.62 -9.19 -17.68
CA ASP A 134 -14.52 -9.03 -19.14
C ASP A 134 -14.17 -7.61 -19.59
N ILE A 135 -13.95 -6.69 -18.65
CA ILE A 135 -13.62 -5.29 -18.94
C ILE A 135 -12.10 -5.15 -19.02
N ILE A 136 -11.61 -4.57 -20.12
CA ILE A 136 -10.19 -4.26 -20.34
C ILE A 136 -10.01 -2.75 -20.24
N GLY A 137 -9.10 -2.33 -19.36
CA GLY A 137 -8.76 -0.95 -19.11
C GLY A 137 -7.93 -0.32 -20.23
N GLN A 138 -8.17 0.96 -20.47
CA GLN A 138 -7.48 1.80 -21.44
C GLN A 138 -6.91 3.07 -20.76
N GLY A 139 -6.79 3.06 -19.44
CA GLY A 139 -6.27 4.16 -18.64
C GLY A 139 -7.33 5.02 -17.95
N GLN A 140 -8.60 4.57 -17.91
CA GLN A 140 -9.68 5.26 -17.19
C GLN A 140 -9.24 5.57 -15.76
N VAL A 141 -9.49 6.81 -15.33
CA VAL A 141 -9.24 7.21 -13.95
C VAL A 141 -10.23 6.50 -13.05
N VAL A 142 -9.72 5.80 -12.04
CA VAL A 142 -10.53 5.24 -10.97
C VAL A 142 -10.29 6.04 -9.71
N ASP A 143 -11.38 6.34 -9.02
CA ASP A 143 -11.39 7.11 -7.78
C ASP A 143 -12.66 6.74 -7.01
N PHE A 144 -12.57 5.76 -6.10
CA PHE A 144 -13.74 5.17 -5.44
C PHE A 144 -13.51 4.95 -3.93
N PRO A 145 -14.58 5.01 -3.12
CA PRO A 145 -14.48 4.85 -1.68
C PRO A 145 -14.46 3.38 -1.24
N ALA A 146 -13.85 3.12 -0.09
CA ALA A 146 -14.07 1.91 0.70
C ALA A 146 -14.16 2.23 2.19
N VAL A 147 -14.79 1.34 2.95
CA VAL A 147 -14.85 1.42 4.42
C VAL A 147 -14.58 0.06 5.01
N ASP A 148 -13.69 0.02 5.99
CA ASP A 148 -13.42 -1.17 6.78
C ASP A 148 -13.66 -0.91 8.27
N ILE A 149 -13.99 -1.98 8.98
CA ILE A 149 -14.02 -2.05 10.43
C ILE A 149 -13.06 -3.16 10.85
N TYR A 150 -12.16 -2.87 11.77
CA TYR A 150 -11.18 -3.80 12.34
C TYR A 150 -11.47 -4.02 13.80
N GLU A 151 -11.45 -5.27 14.24
CA GLU A 151 -11.32 -5.65 15.64
C GLU A 151 -9.84 -5.98 15.89
N VAL A 152 -9.25 -5.33 16.89
CA VAL A 152 -7.81 -5.40 17.16
C VAL A 152 -7.56 -5.91 18.57
N HIS A 153 -6.59 -6.83 18.70
CA HIS A 153 -6.15 -7.37 19.97
C HIS A 153 -4.62 -7.50 19.95
N ASP A 154 -3.95 -7.08 21.03
CA ASP A 154 -2.48 -7.09 21.16
C ASP A 154 -1.76 -6.48 19.94
N GLY A 155 -2.25 -5.34 19.47
CA GLY A 155 -1.71 -4.62 18.31
C GLY A 155 -1.88 -5.32 16.95
N LYS A 156 -2.73 -6.35 16.86
CA LYS A 156 -3.01 -7.09 15.62
C LYS A 156 -4.50 -7.10 15.28
N ILE A 157 -4.82 -6.90 14.01
CA ILE A 157 -6.19 -7.06 13.50
C ILE A 157 -6.54 -8.55 13.54
N ILE A 158 -7.56 -8.91 14.32
CA ILE A 158 -8.04 -10.30 14.47
C ILE A 158 -9.28 -10.56 13.62
N LYS A 159 -10.08 -9.53 13.29
CA LYS A 159 -11.20 -9.60 12.35
C LYS A 159 -11.31 -8.33 11.54
N ASN A 160 -11.81 -8.44 10.31
CA ASN A 160 -12.27 -7.27 9.55
C ASN A 160 -13.62 -7.50 8.88
N TRP A 161 -14.33 -6.39 8.68
CA TRP A 161 -15.47 -6.26 7.77
C TRP A 161 -15.11 -5.16 6.78
N HIS A 162 -15.33 -5.38 5.49
CA HIS A 162 -14.96 -4.42 4.45
C HIS A 162 -16.08 -4.24 3.42
N LEU A 163 -16.21 -3.02 2.90
CA LEU A 163 -17.14 -2.65 1.84
C LEU A 163 -16.48 -1.65 0.89
N GLU A 164 -16.17 -2.12 -0.31
CA GLU A 164 -15.73 -1.30 -1.43
C GLU A 164 -16.92 -0.86 -2.29
N ASP A 165 -16.96 0.40 -2.71
CA ASP A 165 -17.97 0.89 -3.65
C ASP A 165 -17.59 0.52 -5.09
N TYR A 166 -17.73 -0.77 -5.39
CA TYR A 166 -17.53 -1.29 -6.74
C TYR A 166 -18.56 -0.74 -7.74
N ASN A 167 -19.70 -0.23 -7.29
CA ASN A 167 -20.65 0.42 -8.19
C ASN A 167 -20.05 1.70 -8.79
N THR A 168 -19.42 2.55 -7.96
CA THR A 168 -18.66 3.71 -8.44
C THR A 168 -17.51 3.26 -9.34
N PHE A 169 -16.70 2.28 -8.93
CA PHE A 169 -15.62 1.74 -9.78
C PHE A 169 -16.11 1.33 -11.17
N PHE A 170 -17.14 0.47 -11.24
CA PHE A 170 -17.68 -0.03 -12.52
C PHE A 170 -18.37 1.06 -13.34
N SER A 171 -18.83 2.15 -12.73
CA SER A 171 -19.32 3.31 -13.48
C SER A 171 -18.19 4.09 -14.17
N GLN A 172 -16.98 4.05 -13.61
CA GLN A 172 -15.80 4.79 -14.09
C GLN A 172 -15.01 4.03 -15.17
N VAL A 173 -15.05 2.70 -15.16
CA VAL A 173 -14.28 1.84 -16.09
C VAL A 173 -15.08 1.32 -17.29
N LYS A 174 -16.28 1.87 -17.51
CA LYS A 174 -17.10 1.59 -18.69
C LYS A 174 -16.59 2.28 -19.95
#